data_AF-A0A2N0R1S0-F1
#
_entry.id   AF-A0A2N0R1S0-F1
#
_cell.length_a   1.000
_cell.length_b   1.000
_cell.length_c   1.000
_cell.angle_alpha   90.00
_cell.angle_beta   90.00
_cell.angle_gamma   90.00
#
_symmetry.space_group_name_H-M   'P 1'
#
loop_
_entity.id
_entity.type
_entity.pdbx_description
1 polymer ?
#
loop_
_entity_poly.entity_id
_entity_poly.type
_entity_poly.pdbx_seq_one_letter_code
_entity_poly.pdbx_strand_id
1 'polypeptide(L)'
;MYVREEVQRLIKEGEWDTKEFTEMRNNLLKELKINYDPINNEAIMEKLKSHEKLLKENNNEVILEQLKSHEKLLKENNNEVILKKLKSYDEKLDKLEELEKLLKEIRAK
;
A
#
# COMPACT_ATOMS: atom_id res chain seq x y z
N MET A 1 -13.16 -49.01 5.72
CA MET A 1 -13.37 -47.59 6.06
C MET A 1 -14.86 -47.32 5.92
N TYR A 2 -15.50 -46.74 6.93
CA TYR A 2 -16.95 -46.53 6.91
C TYR A 2 -17.30 -45.30 6.06
N VAL A 3 -18.38 -45.36 5.29
CA VAL A 3 -18.83 -44.26 4.40
C VAL A 3 -18.94 -42.91 5.13
N ARG A 4 -19.33 -42.94 6.41
CA ARG A 4 -19.38 -41.77 7.29
C ARG A 4 -18.01 -41.12 7.52
N GLU A 5 -16.97 -41.93 7.72
CA GLU A 5 -15.59 -41.45 7.93
C GLU A 5 -15.05 -40.78 6.67
N GLU A 6 -15.38 -41.33 5.49
CA GLU A 6 -14.95 -40.78 4.21
C GLU A 6 -15.57 -39.42 3.92
N VAL A 7 -16.88 -39.28 4.14
CA VAL A 7 -17.58 -38.00 3.95
C VAL A 7 -17.02 -36.92 4.89
N GLN A 8 -16.72 -37.28 6.15
CA GLN A 8 -16.09 -36.35 7.08
C GLN A 8 -14.67 -35.94 6.64
N ARG A 9 -13.90 -36.84 6.02
CA ARG A 9 -12.60 -36.52 5.44
C ARG A 9 -12.73 -35.53 4.28
N LEU A 10 -13.62 -35.81 3.33
CA LEU A 10 -13.87 -34.95 2.16
C LEU A 10 -14.33 -33.55 2.56
N ILE A 11 -15.16 -33.43 3.60
CA ILE A 11 -15.56 -32.14 4.18
C ILE A 11 -14.34 -31.38 4.70
N LYS A 12 -13.48 -32.06 5.48
CA LYS A 12 -12.29 -31.45 6.08
C LYS A 12 -11.26 -31.03 5.02
N GLU A 13 -11.14 -31.80 3.95
CA GLU A 13 -10.25 -31.53 2.80
C GLU A 13 -10.84 -30.48 1.85
N GLY A 14 -12.10 -30.08 2.04
CA GLY A 14 -12.80 -29.11 1.17
C GLY A 14 -13.22 -29.68 -0.19
N GLU A 15 -13.18 -31.01 -0.35
CA GLU A 15 -13.53 -31.72 -1.59
C GLU A 15 -15.02 -32.09 -1.67
N TRP A 16 -15.74 -32.01 -0.54
CA TRP A 16 -17.16 -32.35 -0.48
C TRP A 16 -18.04 -31.33 -1.22
N ASP A 17 -17.69 -30.04 -1.20
CA ASP A 17 -18.51 -28.93 -1.73
C ASP A 17 -18.28 -28.65 -3.21
N THR A 18 -18.61 -29.64 -4.04
CA THR A 18 -18.68 -29.48 -5.50
C THR A 18 -19.98 -28.77 -5.93
N LYS A 19 -20.12 -28.44 -7.22
CA LYS A 19 -21.38 -27.91 -7.79
C LYS A 19 -22.35 -28.99 -8.27
N GLU A 20 -21.91 -30.24 -8.29
CA GLU A 20 -22.66 -31.37 -8.87
C GLU A 20 -23.37 -32.18 -7.78
N PHE A 21 -24.52 -32.77 -8.10
CA PHE A 21 -25.24 -33.68 -7.19
C PHE A 21 -25.54 -33.09 -5.79
N THR A 22 -25.79 -31.77 -5.70
CA THR A 22 -26.02 -31.06 -4.43
C THR A 22 -27.14 -31.70 -3.60
N GLU A 23 -28.24 -32.09 -4.25
CA GLU A 23 -29.36 -32.74 -3.59
C GLU A 23 -28.99 -34.12 -3.03
N MET A 24 -28.23 -34.92 -3.81
CA MET A 24 -27.79 -36.25 -3.40
C MET A 24 -26.80 -36.18 -2.24
N ARG A 25 -25.87 -35.22 -2.27
CA ARG A 25 -24.94 -34.95 -1.16
C ARG A 25 -25.67 -34.54 0.12
N ASN A 26 -26.64 -33.63 0.01
CA ASN A 26 -27.46 -33.20 1.17
C ASN A 26 -28.27 -34.36 1.76
N ASN A 27 -28.82 -35.23 0.91
CA ASN A 27 -29.52 -36.43 1.37
C ASN A 27 -28.56 -37.40 2.06
N LEU A 28 -27.34 -37.58 1.54
CA LEU A 28 -26.34 -38.43 2.18
C LEU A 28 -25.92 -37.92 3.56
N LEU A 29 -25.75 -36.59 3.73
CA LEU A 29 -25.46 -36.00 5.05
C LEU A 29 -26.56 -36.29 6.07
N LYS A 30 -27.84 -36.21 5.65
CA LYS A 30 -29.00 -36.54 6.50
C LYS A 30 -29.01 -38.01 6.90
N GLU A 31 -28.83 -38.92 5.95
CA GLU A 31 -28.76 -40.38 6.19
C GLU A 31 -27.62 -40.74 7.16
N LEU A 32 -26.45 -40.12 6.98
CA LEU A 32 -25.28 -40.35 7.82
C LEU A 32 -25.30 -39.60 9.16
N LYS A 33 -26.35 -38.79 9.40
CA LYS A 33 -26.50 -37.91 10.57
C LYS A 33 -25.27 -37.03 10.78
N ILE A 34 -24.74 -36.48 9.69
CA ILE A 34 -23.62 -35.53 9.69
C ILE A 34 -24.23 -34.13 9.67
N ASN A 35 -24.00 -33.36 10.73
CA ASN A 35 -24.33 -31.95 10.75
C ASN A 35 -23.23 -31.17 10.02
N TYR A 36 -23.50 -30.80 8.78
CA TYR A 36 -22.60 -30.01 7.94
C TYR A 36 -23.40 -29.00 7.15
N ASP A 37 -23.00 -27.73 7.23
CA ASP A 37 -23.53 -26.68 6.39
C ASP A 37 -22.53 -26.43 5.24
N PRO A 38 -22.82 -26.87 4.00
CA PRO A 38 -21.97 -26.65 2.84
C PRO A 38 -21.87 -25.17 2.46
N ILE A 39 -22.77 -24.33 2.98
CA ILE A 39 -22.74 -22.88 2.87
C ILE A 39 -22.06 -22.31 4.13
N ASN A 40 -20.99 -22.94 4.61
CA ASN A 40 -20.20 -22.33 5.66
C ASN A 40 -19.45 -21.13 5.08
N ASN A 41 -20.11 -19.98 5.14
CA ASN A 41 -19.63 -18.67 4.70
C ASN A 41 -18.30 -18.28 5.36
N GLU A 42 -17.85 -18.97 6.40
CA GLU A 42 -16.61 -18.69 7.11
C GLU A 42 -15.36 -18.77 6.22
N ALA A 43 -15.24 -19.80 5.36
CA ALA A 43 -14.11 -19.93 4.43
C ALA A 43 -14.14 -18.88 3.30
N ILE A 44 -15.34 -18.51 2.85
CA ILE A 44 -15.55 -17.41 1.89
C ILE A 44 -15.20 -16.07 2.56
N MET A 45 -15.54 -15.90 3.83
CA MET A 45 -15.33 -14.69 4.61
C MET A 45 -13.85 -14.48 4.96
N GLU A 46 -13.08 -15.54 5.24
CA GLU A 46 -11.61 -15.46 5.34
C GLU A 46 -10.97 -15.05 4.01
N LYS A 47 -11.39 -15.65 2.89
CA LYS A 47 -10.89 -15.27 1.55
C LYS A 47 -11.25 -13.83 1.18
N LEU A 48 -12.42 -13.34 1.57
CA LEU A 48 -12.83 -11.95 1.37
C LEU A 48 -11.99 -10.99 2.22
N LYS A 49 -11.76 -11.30 3.51
CA LYS A 49 -10.90 -10.49 4.38
C LYS A 49 -9.47 -10.37 3.85
N SER A 50 -8.91 -11.46 3.31
CA SER A 50 -7.56 -11.41 2.73
C SER A 50 -7.50 -10.57 1.45
N HIS A 51 -8.52 -10.63 0.60
CA HIS A 51 -8.62 -9.77 -0.58
C HIS A 51 -8.84 -8.30 -0.21
N GLU A 52 -9.63 -7.99 0.82
CA GLU A 52 -9.82 -6.63 1.30
C GLU A 52 -8.50 -6.02 1.81
N LYS A 53 -7.67 -6.82 2.49
CA LYS A 53 -6.34 -6.39 2.91
C LYS A 53 -5.43 -6.07 1.72
N LEU A 54 -5.41 -6.92 0.70
CA LEU A 54 -4.64 -6.69 -0.53
C LEU A 54 -5.11 -5.43 -1.28
N LEU A 55 -6.42 -5.16 -1.30
CA LEU A 55 -6.97 -3.94 -1.89
C LEU A 55 -6.54 -2.67 -1.13
N LYS A 56 -6.51 -2.72 0.20
CA LYS A 56 -6.02 -1.60 1.03
C LYS A 56 -4.52 -1.38 0.88
N GLU A 57 -3.72 -2.44 0.75
CA GLU A 57 -2.27 -2.31 0.51
C GLU A 57 -1.94 -1.80 -0.90
N ASN A 58 -2.81 -2.08 -1.88
CA ASN A 58 -2.67 -1.61 -3.26
C ASN A 58 -3.41 -0.28 -3.52
N ASN A 59 -3.80 0.44 -2.45
CA ASN A 59 -4.51 1.69 -2.61
C ASN A 59 -3.58 2.78 -3.17
N ASN A 60 -3.93 3.24 -4.36
CA ASN A 60 -3.34 4.36 -5.07
C ASN A 60 -3.21 5.65 -4.23
N GLU A 61 -3.93 5.77 -3.11
CA GLU A 61 -3.80 6.89 -2.15
C GLU A 61 -2.39 7.04 -1.59
N VAL A 62 -1.74 5.95 -1.18
CA VAL A 62 -0.37 6.02 -0.64
C VAL A 62 0.60 6.48 -1.73
N ILE A 63 0.43 5.96 -2.95
CA ILE A 63 1.22 6.34 -4.12
C ILE A 63 0.98 7.82 -4.48
N LEU A 64 -0.27 8.29 -4.43
CA LEU A 64 -0.64 9.68 -4.70
C LEU A 64 -0.02 10.65 -3.69
N GLU A 65 -0.01 10.30 -2.41
CA GLU A 65 0.57 11.13 -1.36
C GLU A 65 2.11 11.20 -1.49
N GLN A 66 2.75 10.06 -1.79
CA GLN A 66 4.17 10.02 -2.11
C GLN A 66 4.50 10.87 -3.35
N LEU A 67 3.72 10.79 -4.42
CA LEU A 67 3.93 11.59 -5.63
C LEU A 67 3.79 13.09 -5.36
N LYS A 68 2.79 13.52 -4.59
CA LYS A 68 2.63 14.94 -4.19
C LYS A 68 3.84 15.46 -3.42
N SER A 69 4.38 14.65 -2.51
CA SER A 69 5.58 15.05 -1.74
C SER A 69 6.82 15.21 -2.64
N HIS A 70 7.02 14.30 -3.59
CA HIS A 70 8.13 14.37 -4.55
C HIS A 70 7.98 15.56 -5.52
N GLU A 71 6.76 15.86 -5.98
CA GLU A 71 6.50 17.02 -6.84
C GLU A 71 6.84 18.33 -6.14
N LYS A 72 6.52 18.45 -4.84
CA LYS A 72 6.87 19.63 -4.04
C LYS A 72 8.39 19.80 -3.93
N LEU A 73 9.12 18.71 -3.64
CA LEU A 73 10.58 18.74 -3.57
C LEU A 73 11.22 19.15 -4.90
N LEU A 74 10.69 18.66 -6.03
CA LEU A 74 11.15 19.03 -7.37
C LEU A 74 10.95 20.53 -7.65
N LYS A 75 9.83 21.12 -7.22
CA LYS A 75 9.58 22.56 -7.38
C LYS A 75 10.52 23.41 -6.51
N GLU A 76 10.79 22.98 -5.28
CA GLU A 76 11.67 23.70 -4.35
C GLU A 76 13.16 23.59 -4.71
N ASN A 77 13.58 22.48 -5.31
CA ASN A 77 14.95 22.23 -5.77
C ASN A 77 15.13 22.38 -7.28
N ASN A 78 14.25 23.11 -7.96
CA ASN A 78 14.48 23.37 -9.37
C ASN A 78 15.68 24.31 -9.57
N ASN A 79 16.38 24.12 -10.69
CA ASN A 79 17.56 24.89 -11.02
C ASN A 79 17.28 26.41 -11.04
N GLU A 80 16.06 26.83 -11.34
CA GLU A 80 15.69 28.25 -11.39
C GLU A 80 15.72 28.91 -9.99
N VAL A 81 15.17 28.24 -8.97
CA VAL A 81 15.20 28.72 -7.57
C VAL A 81 16.65 28.77 -7.06
N ILE A 82 17.45 27.75 -7.39
CA ILE A 82 18.86 27.70 -7.02
C ILE A 82 19.64 28.84 -7.69
N LEU A 83 19.43 29.07 -9.00
CA LEU A 83 20.07 30.15 -9.74
C LEU A 83 19.71 31.54 -9.20
N LYS A 84 18.45 31.76 -8.82
CA LYS A 84 18.03 33.04 -8.20
C LYS A 84 18.73 33.26 -6.86
N LYS A 85 18.85 32.23 -6.02
CA LYS A 85 19.58 32.31 -4.74
C LYS A 85 21.07 32.61 -4.96
N LEU A 86 21.72 31.94 -5.91
CA LEU A 86 23.13 32.16 -6.23
C LEU A 86 23.38 33.60 -6.69
N LYS A 87 22.59 34.11 -7.64
CA LYS A 87 22.69 35.52 -8.08
C LYS A 87 22.56 36.51 -6.93
N SER A 88 21.64 36.26 -6.00
CA SER A 88 21.48 37.12 -4.81
C SER A 88 22.68 37.06 -3.87
N TYR A 89 23.37 35.93 -3.77
CA TYR A 89 24.60 35.82 -2.99
C TYR A 89 25.77 36.54 -3.66
N ASP A 90 25.91 36.43 -4.98
CA ASP A 90 26.95 37.15 -5.74
C ASP A 90 26.80 38.67 -5.55
N GLU A 91 25.59 39.22 -5.70
CA GLU A 91 25.34 40.66 -5.49
C GLU A 91 25.66 41.14 -4.06
N LYS A 92 25.47 40.26 -3.05
CA LYS A 92 25.82 40.59 -1.66
C LYS A 92 27.33 40.53 -1.44
N LEU A 93 28.02 39.63 -2.11
CA LEU A 93 29.47 39.49 -2.04
C LEU A 93 30.14 40.72 -2.64
N ASP A 94 29.68 41.20 -3.80
CA ASP A 94 30.20 42.40 -4.46
C ASP A 94 30.11 43.63 -3.53
N LYS A 95 28.95 43.84 -2.89
CA LYS A 95 28.75 44.93 -1.93
C LYS A 95 29.66 44.82 -0.71
N LEU A 96 29.92 43.61 -0.24
CA LEU A 96 30.81 43.39 0.90
C LEU A 96 32.26 43.71 0.53
N GLU A 97 32.69 43.34 -0.68
CA GLU A 97 34.03 43.65 -1.18
C GLU A 97 34.26 45.16 -1.35
N GLU A 98 33.25 45.90 -1.82
CA GLU A 98 33.29 47.36 -1.87
C GLU A 98 33.44 47.98 -0.47
N LEU A 99 32.64 47.52 0.50
CA LEU A 99 32.73 47.98 1.88
C LEU A 99 34.11 47.69 2.49
N GLU A 100 34.71 46.54 2.19
CA GLU A 100 36.05 46.20 2.68
C GLU A 100 37.13 47.11 2.09
N LYS A 101 37.03 47.46 0.79
CA LYS A 101 37.94 48.43 0.14
C LYS A 101 37.86 49.80 0.82
N LEU A 102 36.65 50.33 1.02
CA LEU A 102 36.43 51.60 1.72
C LEU A 102 36.98 51.58 3.14
N LEU A 103 36.81 50.47 3.87
CA LEU A 103 37.32 50.34 5.23
C LEU A 103 38.86 50.39 5.27
N LYS A 104 39.53 49.76 4.30
CA LYS A 104 41.00 49.80 4.17
C LYS A 104 41.49 51.21 3.86
N GLU A 105 40.81 51.95 2.98
CA GLU A 105 41.15 53.34 2.68
C GLU A 105 41.00 54.27 3.87
N ILE A 106 39.94 54.11 4.67
CA ILE A 106 39.74 54.89 5.91
C ILE A 106 40.85 54.59 6.92
N ARG A 107 41.24 53.31 7.08
CA ARG A 107 42.31 52.91 8.01
C ARG A 107 43.71 53.36 7.57
N ALA A 108 43.90 53.63 6.28
CA ALA A 108 45.18 54.07 5.71
C ALA A 108 45.35 55.60 5.68
N LYS A 109 44.30 56.36 6.00
CA LYS A 109 44.30 57.82 6.19
C LYS A 109 44.48 58.17 7.66
#